data_AF-A0AAC8THD9-F1
#
_entry.id   AF-A0AAC8THD9-F1
#
_cell.length_a   1.000
_cell.length_b   1.000
_cell.length_c   1.000
_cell.angle_alpha   90.00
_cell.angle_beta   90.00
_cell.angle_gamma   90.00
#
_symmetry.space_group_name_H-M   'P 1'
#
loop_
_entity.id
_entity.type
_entity.pdbx_description
1 polymer ?
#
loop_
_entity_poly.entity_id
_entity_poly.type
_entity_poly.pdbx_seq_one_letter_code
_entity_poly.pdbx_strand_id
1 'polypeptide(L)'
;MQTKQAFSFPLIDQRNNYVYFDIRYNQAQYDFIRGQDADPASWLYLAKNLVPKENVPKGLQMPMSSPPSTLGSIMVKAAWRIKTDKDDASRYYSTPAFIYNPQTSTCVPATVLLVGLHIAHKVSPFTEWVWSTFEQVDNVPPDAGVTPPPAPPPAGYSFNNGTGSPATPNGYDYRPPVAPSIKAGAQPGASTLKPVQVTRVNPIPDTPQGASTRDLNAYYQQLLKGTVWQYYQLIVTQWPFQPGLDNFVLMQNGGVYPRDSGAAFPVNGAINTTMETYLQTQNDAAGAGGNSCMECHYGAGQSDFSWGLNRRAH
;
A
#
# COMPACT_ATOMS: atom_id res chain seq x y z
N MET A 1 -4.62 -12.84 -5.84
CA MET A 1 -4.76 -11.60 -5.05
C MET A 1 -5.33 -11.94 -3.69
N GLN A 2 -4.97 -11.18 -2.68
CA GLN A 2 -5.44 -11.33 -1.30
C GLN A 2 -6.59 -10.37 -1.03
N THR A 3 -7.37 -10.62 0.02
CA THR A 3 -8.51 -9.77 0.38
C THR A 3 -8.31 -9.02 1.70
N LYS A 4 -7.27 -9.34 2.46
CA LYS A 4 -6.95 -8.65 3.71
C LYS A 4 -6.07 -7.45 3.43
N GLN A 5 -6.48 -6.32 3.98
CA GLN A 5 -5.76 -5.07 3.90
C GLN A 5 -4.75 -4.98 5.06
N ALA A 6 -3.44 -4.82 4.77
CA ALA A 6 -2.37 -4.71 5.79
C ALA A 6 -2.57 -5.63 7.02
N PHE A 7 -2.79 -6.93 6.76
CA PHE A 7 -2.98 -7.96 7.80
C PHE A 7 -4.23 -7.82 8.69
N SER A 8 -5.17 -6.92 8.34
CA SER A 8 -6.35 -6.59 9.14
C SER A 8 -7.66 -7.14 8.52
N PHE A 9 -8.57 -6.25 8.18
CA PHE A 9 -9.93 -6.53 7.71
C PHE A 9 -10.01 -6.40 6.18
N PRO A 10 -11.01 -7.01 5.51
CA PRO A 10 -11.23 -6.74 4.11
C PRO A 10 -11.81 -5.34 3.91
N LEU A 11 -11.55 -4.74 2.75
CA LEU A 11 -12.22 -3.51 2.30
C LEU A 11 -13.31 -3.88 1.29
N ILE A 12 -14.49 -3.29 1.44
CA ILE A 12 -15.64 -3.52 0.56
C ILE A 12 -16.01 -2.19 -0.08
N ASP A 13 -16.02 -2.16 -1.41
CA ASP A 13 -16.33 -0.96 -2.18
C ASP A 13 -17.83 -0.65 -2.19
N GLN A 14 -18.17 0.55 -2.67
CA GLN A 14 -19.55 1.03 -2.84
C GLN A 14 -20.33 0.28 -3.94
N ARG A 15 -19.72 -0.72 -4.57
CA ARG A 15 -20.33 -1.61 -5.58
C ARG A 15 -20.53 -3.01 -5.01
N ASN A 16 -20.37 -3.15 -3.69
CA ASN A 16 -20.55 -4.38 -2.93
C ASN A 16 -19.54 -5.48 -3.31
N ASN A 17 -18.33 -5.11 -3.72
CA ASN A 17 -17.24 -6.03 -4.02
C ASN A 17 -16.11 -5.89 -3.02
N TYR A 18 -15.42 -7.01 -2.76
CA TYR A 18 -14.14 -6.96 -2.05
C TYR A 18 -13.08 -6.23 -2.88
N VAL A 19 -12.22 -5.50 -2.18
CA VAL A 19 -10.95 -5.02 -2.73
C VAL A 19 -9.91 -6.13 -2.64
N TYR A 20 -9.13 -6.25 -3.68
CA TYR A 20 -8.11 -7.26 -3.85
C TYR A 20 -6.73 -6.62 -3.83
N PHE A 21 -5.75 -7.31 -3.25
CA PHE A 21 -4.39 -6.82 -3.11
C PHE A 21 -3.41 -7.79 -3.77
N ASP A 22 -2.38 -7.26 -4.42
CA ASP A 22 -1.21 -8.03 -4.83
C ASP A 22 0.08 -7.28 -4.49
N ILE A 23 1.17 -8.05 -4.41
CA ILE A 23 2.52 -7.55 -4.21
C ILE A 23 3.34 -8.00 -5.41
N ARG A 24 4.15 -7.08 -5.95
CA ARG A 24 5.06 -7.33 -7.06
C ARG A 24 6.43 -6.78 -6.75
N TYR A 25 7.44 -7.42 -7.35
CA TYR A 25 8.83 -7.02 -7.25
C TYR A 25 9.35 -6.70 -8.64
N ASN A 26 10.25 -5.72 -8.76
CA ASN A 26 11.01 -5.55 -9.98
C ASN A 26 12.06 -6.65 -10.14
N GLN A 27 12.70 -6.68 -11.31
CA GLN A 27 13.67 -7.72 -11.64
C GLN A 27 14.88 -7.74 -10.69
N ALA A 28 15.40 -6.57 -10.29
CA ALA A 28 16.54 -6.50 -9.37
C ALA A 28 16.24 -7.17 -8.02
N GLN A 29 15.05 -6.93 -7.45
CA GLN A 29 14.64 -7.59 -6.22
C GLN A 29 14.34 -9.08 -6.44
N TYR A 30 13.69 -9.44 -7.56
CA TYR A 30 13.43 -10.84 -7.91
C TYR A 30 14.72 -11.66 -8.02
N ASP A 31 15.69 -11.20 -8.80
CA ASP A 31 16.95 -11.91 -9.05
C ASP A 31 17.74 -12.09 -7.74
N PHE A 32 17.73 -11.07 -6.88
CA PHE A 32 18.36 -11.15 -5.56
C PHE A 32 17.71 -12.21 -4.66
N ILE A 33 16.38 -12.29 -4.64
CA ILE A 33 15.65 -13.28 -3.85
C ILE A 33 15.82 -14.69 -4.44
N ARG A 34 15.76 -14.80 -5.77
CA ARG A 34 15.85 -16.05 -6.51
C ARG A 34 17.24 -16.67 -6.40
N GLY A 35 18.29 -15.85 -6.30
CA GLY A 35 19.68 -16.30 -6.27
C GLY A 35 20.12 -16.93 -7.59
N GLN A 36 21.32 -17.52 -7.59
CA GLN A 36 21.92 -18.14 -8.76
C GLN A 36 21.57 -19.63 -8.85
N ASP A 37 21.27 -20.14 -10.04
CA ASP A 37 20.92 -21.55 -10.24
C ASP A 37 22.04 -22.52 -9.87
N ALA A 38 23.30 -22.11 -10.10
CA ALA A 38 24.48 -22.89 -9.75
C ALA A 38 24.78 -22.91 -8.24
N ASP A 39 24.13 -22.06 -7.43
CA ASP A 39 24.33 -21.96 -5.98
C ASP A 39 23.00 -22.00 -5.21
N PRO A 40 22.50 -23.21 -4.87
CA PRO A 40 21.30 -23.35 -4.07
C PRO A 40 21.34 -22.72 -2.66
N ALA A 41 22.52 -22.37 -2.13
CA ALA A 41 22.63 -21.65 -0.86
C ALA A 41 22.27 -20.16 -1.01
N SER A 42 22.30 -19.64 -2.24
CA SER A 42 21.91 -18.25 -2.55
C SER A 42 20.39 -18.02 -2.59
N TRP A 43 19.57 -19.08 -2.67
CA TRP A 43 18.12 -18.99 -2.84
C TRP A 43 17.41 -18.50 -1.57
N LEU A 44 17.07 -17.21 -1.50
CA LEU A 44 16.48 -16.58 -0.30
C LEU A 44 15.00 -16.87 -0.11
N TYR A 45 14.31 -17.41 -1.11
CA TYR A 45 12.95 -17.93 -0.95
C TYR A 45 12.88 -19.22 -0.11
N LEU A 46 14.04 -19.81 0.24
CA LEU A 46 14.13 -20.91 1.19
C LEU A 46 14.49 -20.40 2.58
N ALA A 47 13.62 -20.66 3.57
CA ALA A 47 13.81 -20.20 4.95
C ALA A 47 15.18 -20.58 5.54
N LYS A 48 15.71 -21.77 5.23
CA LYS A 48 17.03 -22.21 5.69
C LYS A 48 18.20 -21.33 5.23
N ASN A 49 18.05 -20.67 4.08
CA ASN A 49 19.07 -19.77 3.50
C ASN A 49 18.84 -18.31 3.93
N LEU A 50 17.58 -17.95 4.21
CA LEU A 50 17.18 -16.61 4.62
C LEU A 50 17.53 -16.32 6.09
N VAL A 51 17.14 -17.20 7.02
CA VAL A 51 17.29 -17.01 8.48
C VAL A 51 18.72 -16.61 8.89
N PRO A 52 19.80 -17.22 8.35
CA PRO A 52 21.16 -16.79 8.68
C PRO A 52 21.47 -15.34 8.25
N LYS A 53 20.89 -14.87 7.13
CA LYS A 53 21.11 -13.51 6.61
C LYS A 53 20.26 -12.46 7.30
N GLU A 54 19.13 -12.85 7.88
CA GLU A 54 18.24 -11.96 8.66
C GLU A 54 18.83 -11.62 10.03
N ASN A 55 19.55 -12.57 10.63
CA ASN A 55 20.07 -12.44 12.00
C ASN A 55 21.41 -11.71 12.11
N VAL A 56 21.93 -11.15 11.01
CA VAL A 56 23.12 -10.29 11.06
C VAL A 56 22.74 -8.91 11.63
N PRO A 57 23.68 -8.17 12.25
CA PRO A 57 23.36 -6.93 12.99
C PRO A 57 22.58 -5.87 12.20
N LYS A 58 22.75 -5.83 10.87
CA LYS A 58 22.11 -4.88 9.96
C LYS A 58 20.97 -5.50 9.14
N GLY A 59 20.55 -6.73 9.44
CA GLY A 59 19.58 -7.49 8.65
C GLY A 59 20.06 -7.79 7.23
N LEU A 60 19.16 -8.38 6.43
CA LEU A 60 19.36 -8.52 4.99
C LEU A 60 19.44 -7.12 4.34
N GLN A 61 20.18 -6.96 3.25
CA GLN A 61 20.29 -5.68 2.54
C GLN A 61 20.01 -5.90 1.06
N MET A 62 18.89 -5.35 0.59
CA MET A 62 18.40 -5.47 -0.76
C MET A 62 19.20 -4.58 -1.72
N PRO A 63 19.28 -4.95 -3.02
CA PRO A 63 19.95 -4.14 -4.03
C PRO A 63 19.50 -2.69 -3.99
N MET A 64 20.45 -1.77 -3.88
CA MET A 64 20.18 -0.33 -3.98
C MET A 64 20.42 0.15 -5.41
N SER A 65 19.98 1.36 -5.73
CA SER A 65 20.32 2.07 -6.96
C SER A 65 21.80 2.53 -6.98
N SER A 66 22.72 1.58 -6.81
CA SER A 66 24.18 1.78 -6.81
C SER A 66 24.85 0.66 -7.61
N PRO A 67 25.58 0.96 -8.70
CA PRO A 67 25.85 2.30 -9.24
C PRO A 67 24.57 3.01 -9.73
N PRO A 68 24.57 4.35 -9.94
CA PRO A 68 23.37 5.13 -10.27
C PRO A 68 22.60 4.69 -11.53
N SER A 69 23.22 3.87 -12.38
CA SER A 69 22.59 3.27 -13.57
C SER A 69 21.63 2.12 -13.25
N THR A 70 21.56 1.65 -12.00
CA THR A 70 20.63 0.61 -11.58
C THR A 70 19.43 1.23 -10.86
N LEU A 71 18.25 0.62 -11.00
CA LEU A 71 17.07 1.07 -10.26
C LEU A 71 17.10 0.65 -8.78
N GLY A 72 17.90 -0.35 -8.40
CA GLY A 72 17.75 -1.00 -7.10
C GLY A 72 16.45 -1.79 -6.99
N SER A 73 16.13 -2.25 -5.79
CA SER A 73 14.92 -3.02 -5.50
C SER A 73 13.69 -2.12 -5.44
N ILE A 74 12.61 -2.57 -6.09
CA ILE A 74 11.30 -1.94 -6.03
C ILE A 74 10.28 -3.00 -5.67
N MET A 75 9.55 -2.76 -4.58
CA MET A 75 8.38 -3.54 -4.20
C MET A 75 7.14 -2.66 -4.34
N VAL A 76 6.10 -3.22 -4.93
CA VAL A 76 4.82 -2.56 -5.08
C VAL A 76 3.75 -3.41 -4.42
N LYS A 77 2.92 -2.81 -3.59
CA LYS A 77 1.63 -3.36 -3.19
C LYS A 77 0.55 -2.56 -3.92
N ALA A 78 -0.41 -3.23 -4.54
CA ALA A 78 -1.50 -2.59 -5.27
C ALA A 78 -2.85 -3.04 -4.72
N ALA A 79 -3.83 -2.14 -4.76
CA ALA A 79 -5.22 -2.36 -4.37
C ALA A 79 -6.10 -2.26 -5.61
N TRP A 80 -7.00 -3.23 -5.76
CA TRP A 80 -7.77 -3.46 -6.98
C TRP A 80 -9.25 -3.64 -6.67
N ARG A 81 -10.11 -2.91 -7.38
CA ARG A 81 -11.55 -3.16 -7.41
C ARG A 81 -11.92 -4.02 -8.62
N ILE A 82 -12.97 -4.82 -8.52
CA ILE A 82 -13.56 -5.47 -9.69
C ILE A 82 -14.35 -4.41 -10.47
N LYS A 83 -14.10 -4.29 -11.78
CA LYS A 83 -14.86 -3.41 -12.66
C LYS A 83 -16.31 -3.88 -12.74
N THR A 84 -17.25 -2.94 -12.63
CA THR A 84 -18.68 -3.15 -12.90
C THR A 84 -19.16 -2.27 -14.05
N ASP A 85 -20.45 -2.34 -14.38
CA ASP A 85 -21.09 -1.45 -15.36
C ASP A 85 -21.39 -0.07 -14.79
N LYS A 86 -21.25 0.11 -13.46
CA LYS A 86 -21.40 1.41 -12.78
C LYS A 86 -20.12 2.24 -12.79
N ASP A 87 -18.99 1.69 -13.23
CA ASP A 87 -17.69 2.36 -13.19
C ASP A 87 -17.36 3.00 -14.55
N ASP A 88 -16.82 4.22 -14.51
CA ASP A 88 -16.18 4.85 -15.67
C ASP A 88 -14.73 4.36 -15.78
N ALA A 89 -14.53 3.24 -16.48
CA ALA A 89 -13.21 2.62 -16.62
C ALA A 89 -12.19 3.47 -17.38
N SER A 90 -12.60 4.53 -18.10
CA SER A 90 -11.67 5.45 -18.78
C SER A 90 -10.82 6.25 -17.80
N ARG A 91 -11.22 6.31 -16.52
CA ARG A 91 -10.51 7.00 -15.45
C ARG A 91 -9.53 6.13 -14.66
N TYR A 92 -9.44 4.84 -14.97
CA TYR A 92 -8.68 3.87 -14.19
C TYR A 92 -7.68 3.14 -15.07
N TYR A 93 -6.50 2.86 -14.52
CA TYR A 93 -5.70 1.77 -15.04
C TYR A 93 -6.46 0.46 -14.81
N SER A 94 -6.71 -0.28 -15.89
CA SER A 94 -7.45 -1.53 -15.85
C SER A 94 -6.67 -2.66 -16.49
N THR A 95 -6.86 -3.87 -15.97
CA THR A 95 -6.20 -5.07 -16.49
C THR A 95 -7.07 -6.30 -16.26
N PRO A 96 -7.03 -7.32 -17.14
CA PRO A 96 -7.62 -8.61 -16.83
C PRO A 96 -6.90 -9.25 -15.63
N ALA A 97 -7.64 -9.99 -14.82
CA ALA A 97 -7.15 -10.78 -13.69
C ALA A 97 -8.02 -12.02 -13.46
N PHE A 98 -7.43 -13.02 -12.81
CA PHE A 98 -8.15 -14.19 -12.29
C PHE A 98 -8.40 -14.01 -10.80
N ILE A 99 -9.67 -13.99 -10.40
CA ILE A 99 -10.11 -13.85 -9.02
C ILE A 99 -10.37 -15.24 -8.45
N TYR A 100 -9.59 -15.63 -7.44
CA TYR A 100 -9.74 -16.92 -6.76
C TYR A 100 -10.98 -16.93 -5.86
N ASN A 101 -11.83 -17.94 -6.02
CA ASN A 101 -12.96 -18.27 -5.18
C ASN A 101 -12.58 -19.44 -4.26
N PRO A 102 -12.41 -19.24 -2.94
CA PRO A 102 -12.01 -20.29 -2.00
C PRO A 102 -13.12 -21.30 -1.71
N GLN A 103 -14.40 -20.96 -1.96
CA GLN A 103 -15.52 -21.90 -1.76
C GLN A 103 -15.55 -22.95 -2.86
N THR A 104 -15.40 -22.51 -4.11
CA THR A 104 -15.40 -23.41 -5.27
C THR A 104 -14.00 -23.90 -5.62
N SER A 105 -12.96 -23.33 -5.03
CA SER A 105 -11.55 -23.55 -5.39
C SER A 105 -11.28 -23.29 -6.88
N THR A 106 -11.98 -22.31 -7.48
CA THR A 106 -11.85 -21.95 -8.90
C THR A 106 -11.46 -20.49 -9.08
N CYS A 107 -10.84 -20.18 -10.21
CA CYS A 107 -10.53 -18.81 -10.62
C CYS A 107 -11.58 -18.31 -11.62
N VAL A 108 -12.10 -17.09 -11.41
CA VAL A 108 -13.05 -16.43 -12.32
C VAL A 108 -12.35 -15.26 -13.01
N PRO A 109 -12.41 -15.14 -14.35
CA PRO A 109 -11.86 -13.99 -15.04
C PRO A 109 -12.66 -12.72 -14.71
N ALA A 110 -11.95 -11.62 -14.45
CA ALA A 110 -12.54 -10.31 -14.25
C ALA A 110 -11.63 -9.22 -14.83
N THR A 111 -12.19 -8.05 -15.12
CA THR A 111 -11.39 -6.83 -15.28
C THR A 111 -11.29 -6.15 -13.93
N VAL A 112 -10.08 -5.79 -13.52
CA VAL A 112 -9.84 -5.06 -12.27
C VAL A 112 -9.36 -3.63 -12.53
N LEU A 113 -9.65 -2.73 -11.60
CA LEU A 113 -9.32 -1.31 -11.65
C LEU A 113 -8.36 -0.98 -10.50
N LEU A 114 -7.22 -0.35 -10.80
CA LEU A 114 -6.26 0.07 -9.79
C LEU A 114 -6.83 1.23 -8.98
N VAL A 115 -6.89 1.09 -7.66
CA VAL A 115 -7.41 2.11 -6.75
C VAL A 115 -6.39 2.61 -5.73
N GLY A 116 -5.34 1.86 -5.46
CA GLY A 116 -4.28 2.29 -4.56
C GLY A 116 -2.96 1.63 -4.91
N LEU A 117 -1.87 2.32 -4.64
CA LEU A 117 -0.52 1.86 -4.91
C LEU A 117 0.38 2.26 -3.75
N HIS A 118 1.17 1.32 -3.24
CA HIS A 118 2.21 1.57 -2.26
C HIS A 118 3.52 1.05 -2.83
N ILE A 119 4.51 1.92 -2.96
CA ILE A 119 5.79 1.62 -3.59
C ILE A 119 6.88 1.78 -2.54
N ALA A 120 7.62 0.71 -2.26
CA ALA A 120 8.88 0.77 -1.53
C ALA A 120 10.02 0.72 -2.56
N HIS A 121 10.92 1.69 -2.52
CA HIS A 121 12.07 1.79 -3.43
C HIS A 121 13.37 1.92 -2.65
N LYS A 122 14.30 0.98 -2.88
CA LYS A 122 15.64 0.98 -2.28
C LYS A 122 16.57 1.85 -3.12
N VAL A 123 16.49 3.16 -2.87
CA VAL A 123 17.23 4.18 -3.62
C VAL A 123 18.34 4.79 -2.77
N SER A 124 19.55 4.88 -3.33
CA SER A 124 20.70 5.51 -2.68
C SER A 124 20.46 7.02 -2.51
N PRO A 125 20.81 7.63 -1.35
CA PRO A 125 21.53 7.05 -0.21
C PRO A 125 20.63 6.48 0.91
N PHE A 126 19.32 6.31 0.70
CA PHE A 126 18.36 5.90 1.73
C PHE A 126 18.42 4.38 2.03
N THR A 127 19.23 3.99 3.00
CA THR A 127 19.44 2.57 3.35
C THR A 127 18.21 1.90 3.96
N GLU A 128 17.29 2.64 4.56
CA GLU A 128 16.06 2.10 5.16
C GLU A 128 14.92 1.96 4.15
N TRP A 129 15.12 2.28 2.85
CA TRP A 129 14.10 2.45 1.78
C TRP A 129 13.38 3.81 1.79
N VAL A 130 12.80 4.17 0.64
CA VAL A 130 11.84 5.26 0.48
C VAL A 130 10.48 4.66 0.14
N TRP A 131 9.42 5.16 0.74
CA TRP A 131 8.06 4.69 0.49
C TRP A 131 7.19 5.80 -0.06
N SER A 132 6.48 5.54 -1.15
CA SER A 132 5.51 6.47 -1.74
C SER A 132 4.18 5.76 -1.93
N THR A 133 3.10 6.38 -1.47
CA THR A 133 1.77 5.80 -1.55
C THR A 133 0.81 6.71 -2.32
N PHE A 134 0.06 6.12 -3.23
CA PHE A 134 -0.79 6.78 -4.21
C PHE A 134 -2.20 6.23 -4.14
N GLU A 135 -3.17 7.07 -4.50
CA GLU A 135 -4.57 6.69 -4.59
C GLU A 135 -5.17 7.18 -5.89
N GLN A 136 -6.21 6.49 -6.35
CA GLN A 136 -7.08 6.99 -7.40
C GLN A 136 -8.00 8.10 -6.79
N VAL A 137 -8.17 9.22 -7.51
CA VAL A 137 -8.82 10.45 -6.98
C VAL A 137 -10.32 10.28 -6.66
N ASP A 138 -10.96 9.26 -7.22
CA ASP A 138 -12.36 8.90 -7.00
C ASP A 138 -12.53 7.94 -5.81
N ASN A 139 -11.49 7.67 -5.01
CA ASN A 139 -11.60 6.75 -3.88
C ASN A 139 -12.54 7.26 -2.78
N VAL A 140 -12.31 8.50 -2.34
CA VAL A 140 -12.97 9.15 -1.21
C VAL A 140 -13.14 10.65 -1.51
N PRO A 141 -14.02 11.37 -0.79
CA PRO A 141 -14.12 12.83 -0.92
C PRO A 141 -12.77 13.51 -0.65
N PRO A 142 -12.53 14.67 -1.29
CA PRO A 142 -11.30 15.42 -1.11
C PRO A 142 -11.13 15.89 0.33
N ASP A 143 -9.89 16.22 0.71
CA ASP A 143 -9.61 16.80 2.03
C ASP A 143 -10.41 18.09 2.24
N ALA A 144 -10.90 18.32 3.47
CA ALA A 144 -11.72 19.48 3.79
C ALA A 144 -11.04 20.84 3.50
N GLY A 145 -9.71 20.88 3.42
CA GLY A 145 -8.93 22.09 3.10
C GLY A 145 -8.90 22.45 1.61
N VAL A 146 -9.38 21.59 0.71
CA VAL A 146 -9.37 21.87 -0.74
C VAL A 146 -10.51 22.80 -1.11
N THR A 147 -10.19 24.01 -1.61
CA THR A 147 -11.17 25.04 -1.97
C THR A 147 -10.92 25.61 -3.38
N PRO A 148 -11.93 25.63 -4.28
CA PRO A 148 -13.24 25.02 -4.13
C PRO A 148 -13.12 23.48 -4.11
N PRO A 149 -14.04 22.76 -3.45
CA PRO A 149 -14.04 21.30 -3.49
C PRO A 149 -14.25 20.82 -4.93
N PRO A 150 -13.44 19.87 -5.42
CA PRO A 150 -13.69 19.19 -6.69
C PRO A 150 -15.11 18.64 -6.76
N ALA A 151 -15.70 18.68 -7.96
CA ALA A 151 -16.96 18.00 -8.21
C ALA A 151 -16.80 16.49 -7.91
N PRO A 152 -17.82 15.83 -7.31
CA PRO A 152 -17.80 14.38 -7.16
C PRO A 152 -17.58 13.67 -8.50
N PRO A 153 -16.92 12.51 -8.51
CA PRO A 153 -16.71 11.76 -9.73
C PRO A 153 -18.05 11.34 -10.37
N PRO A 154 -18.14 11.28 -11.72
CA PRO A 154 -19.41 10.97 -12.41
C PRO A 154 -20.04 9.66 -11.98
N ALA A 155 -19.22 8.65 -11.66
CA ALA A 155 -19.65 7.33 -11.20
C ALA A 155 -19.86 7.26 -9.67
N GLY A 156 -19.66 8.35 -8.92
CA GLY A 156 -19.61 8.35 -7.45
C GLY A 156 -18.31 7.73 -6.91
N TYR A 157 -17.96 8.00 -5.65
CA TYR A 157 -16.69 7.53 -5.09
C TYR A 157 -16.66 6.00 -4.92
N SER A 158 -15.46 5.44 -4.92
CA SER A 158 -15.21 4.00 -4.76
C SER A 158 -15.53 3.49 -3.35
N PHE A 159 -15.23 4.29 -2.33
CA PHE A 159 -15.31 3.91 -0.92
C PHE A 159 -16.16 4.86 -0.08
N ASN A 160 -16.88 5.79 -0.73
CA ASN A 160 -17.77 6.71 -0.04
C ASN A 160 -19.04 6.98 -0.86
N ASN A 161 -20.21 6.98 -0.22
CA ASN A 161 -21.48 7.28 -0.87
C ASN A 161 -21.71 8.78 -1.21
N GLY A 162 -20.73 9.65 -0.96
CA GLY A 162 -20.82 11.09 -1.19
C GLY A 162 -21.51 11.86 -0.06
N THR A 163 -21.82 11.21 1.06
CA THR A 163 -22.49 11.81 2.21
C THR A 163 -21.68 11.62 3.49
N GLY A 164 -22.02 12.36 4.54
CA GLY A 164 -21.46 12.18 5.88
C GLY A 164 -22.10 11.04 6.69
N SER A 165 -22.94 10.19 6.07
CA SER A 165 -23.68 9.13 6.76
C SER A 165 -23.46 7.76 6.10
N PRO A 166 -23.10 6.71 6.87
CA PRO A 166 -22.71 6.76 8.28
C PRO A 166 -21.42 7.57 8.52
N ALA A 167 -21.28 8.06 9.76
CA ALA A 167 -20.11 8.81 10.19
C ALA A 167 -18.84 7.94 10.22
N THR A 168 -17.70 8.54 9.93
CA THR A 168 -16.38 7.88 9.82
C THR A 168 -15.36 8.52 10.76
N PRO A 169 -15.55 8.44 12.10
CA PRO A 169 -14.76 9.21 13.07
C PRO A 169 -13.25 8.93 13.00
N ASN A 170 -12.88 7.70 12.62
CA ASN A 170 -11.49 7.28 12.45
C ASN A 170 -11.14 7.04 10.97
N GLY A 171 -11.89 7.63 10.04
CA GLY A 171 -11.73 7.42 8.61
C GLY A 171 -12.49 6.23 8.04
N TYR A 172 -13.24 5.48 8.86
CA TYR A 172 -14.12 4.40 8.44
C TYR A 172 -15.34 4.27 9.36
N ASP A 173 -16.46 3.69 8.88
CA ASP A 173 -17.69 3.54 9.68
C ASP A 173 -17.76 2.23 10.46
N TYR A 174 -17.22 1.13 9.92
CA TYR A 174 -17.09 -0.15 10.62
C TYR A 174 -15.95 -1.00 10.03
N ARG A 175 -15.59 -2.06 10.77
CA ARG A 175 -14.66 -3.10 10.33
C ARG A 175 -15.47 -4.34 9.97
N PRO A 176 -15.47 -4.80 8.70
CA PRO A 176 -16.16 -6.03 8.35
C PRO A 176 -15.56 -7.21 9.12
N PRO A 177 -16.39 -8.17 9.59
CA PRO A 177 -15.87 -9.35 10.26
C PRO A 177 -14.91 -10.11 9.33
N VAL A 178 -13.80 -10.59 9.88
CA VAL A 178 -12.89 -11.48 9.16
C VAL A 178 -13.58 -12.83 9.04
N ALA A 179 -14.39 -13.02 8.00
CA ALA A 179 -15.09 -14.28 7.79
C ALA A 179 -14.05 -15.42 7.65
N PRO A 180 -14.26 -16.59 8.29
CA PRO A 180 -13.50 -17.79 7.96
C PRO A 180 -13.78 -18.07 6.48
N SER A 181 -12.75 -17.95 5.64
CA SER A 181 -12.87 -17.94 4.17
C SER A 181 -13.92 -16.95 3.66
N ILE A 182 -13.48 -15.71 3.41
CA ILE A 182 -14.15 -14.71 2.58
C ILE A 182 -14.95 -15.41 1.46
N LYS A 183 -16.25 -15.11 1.30
CA LYS A 183 -17.03 -15.45 0.10
C LYS A 183 -16.41 -14.75 -1.11
N ALA A 184 -15.28 -15.23 -1.61
CA ALA A 184 -14.67 -14.65 -2.79
C ALA A 184 -15.42 -15.24 -3.98
N GLY A 185 -16.00 -14.40 -4.81
CA GLY A 185 -17.09 -14.83 -5.69
C GLY A 185 -18.48 -14.67 -5.06
N ALA A 186 -18.64 -13.79 -4.06
CA ALA A 186 -19.78 -12.87 -4.13
C ALA A 186 -19.84 -12.42 -5.60
N GLN A 187 -20.78 -12.99 -6.36
CA GLN A 187 -21.01 -12.62 -7.75
C GLN A 187 -21.08 -11.10 -7.82
N PRO A 188 -20.72 -10.46 -8.93
CA PRO A 188 -21.12 -9.07 -9.15
C PRO A 188 -22.61 -8.92 -8.75
N GLY A 189 -22.88 -8.28 -7.61
CA GLY A 189 -24.23 -8.21 -7.02
C GLY A 189 -24.59 -9.17 -5.87
N ALA A 190 -23.64 -9.79 -5.14
CA ALA A 190 -24.00 -10.50 -3.90
C ALA A 190 -24.53 -9.54 -2.84
N SER A 191 -25.85 -9.49 -2.71
CA SER A 191 -26.68 -8.60 -1.87
C SER A 191 -26.40 -8.63 -0.37
N THR A 192 -25.35 -9.32 0.09
CA THR A 192 -24.99 -9.46 1.51
C THR A 192 -23.74 -8.67 1.93
N LEU A 193 -22.95 -8.14 0.99
CA LEU A 193 -21.77 -7.33 1.35
C LEU A 193 -22.19 -5.89 1.60
N LYS A 194 -22.07 -5.41 2.84
CA LYS A 194 -22.23 -4.00 3.17
C LYS A 194 -20.95 -3.25 2.70
N PRO A 195 -21.04 -2.12 1.98
CA PRO A 195 -19.89 -1.27 1.70
C PRO A 195 -19.33 -0.64 2.96
N VAL A 196 -18.01 -0.48 3.01
CA VAL A 196 -17.35 0.32 4.04
C VAL A 196 -17.38 1.78 3.60
N GLN A 197 -17.86 2.66 4.46
CA GLN A 197 -17.73 4.10 4.27
C GLN A 197 -16.34 4.53 4.74
N VAL A 198 -15.61 5.21 3.86
CA VAL A 198 -14.24 5.65 4.12
C VAL A 198 -14.11 7.16 3.90
N THR A 199 -13.36 7.81 4.78
CA THR A 199 -12.86 9.18 4.61
C THR A 199 -11.37 9.22 4.94
N ARG A 200 -10.69 10.27 4.48
CA ARG A 200 -9.29 10.49 4.82
C ARG A 200 -9.16 11.17 6.18
N VAL A 201 -8.31 10.61 7.05
CA VAL A 201 -7.92 11.25 8.32
C VAL A 201 -6.64 12.06 8.16
N ASN A 202 -5.62 11.52 7.49
CA ASN A 202 -4.32 12.18 7.30
C ASN A 202 -4.35 12.96 5.98
N PRO A 203 -4.44 14.30 5.98
CA PRO A 203 -4.56 15.08 4.76
C PRO A 203 -3.31 14.95 3.88
N ILE A 204 -3.49 15.09 2.57
CA ILE A 204 -2.38 15.19 1.63
C ILE A 204 -1.60 16.48 1.94
N PRO A 205 -0.28 16.41 2.17
CA PRO A 205 0.51 17.58 2.55
C PRO A 205 0.38 18.73 1.55
N ASP A 206 0.07 19.92 2.07
CA ASP A 206 -0.11 21.17 1.31
C ASP A 206 0.91 22.25 1.69
N THR A 207 1.94 21.87 2.43
CA THR A 207 3.05 22.74 2.81
C THR A 207 4.42 22.10 2.51
N PRO A 208 5.46 22.92 2.24
CA PRO A 208 5.37 24.34 1.94
C PRO A 208 4.72 24.58 0.57
N GLN A 209 3.99 25.70 0.42
CA GLN A 209 3.36 26.06 -0.85
C GLN A 209 4.41 26.18 -1.97
N GLY A 210 4.11 25.62 -3.14
CA GLY A 210 4.99 25.55 -4.30
C GLY A 210 5.91 24.32 -4.33
N ALA A 211 5.98 23.55 -3.25
CA ALA A 211 6.76 22.30 -3.19
C ALA A 211 6.06 21.20 -2.38
N SER A 212 4.77 21.36 -2.06
CA SER A 212 4.00 20.38 -1.31
C SER A 212 3.63 19.17 -2.17
N THR A 213 3.16 18.10 -1.53
CA THR A 213 2.61 16.95 -2.24
C THR A 213 1.44 17.35 -3.15
N ARG A 214 0.58 18.28 -2.72
CA ARG A 214 -0.51 18.81 -3.55
C ARG A 214 0.01 19.57 -4.78
N ASP A 215 1.07 20.36 -4.64
CA ASP A 215 1.68 21.08 -5.77
C ASP A 215 2.30 20.10 -6.77
N LEU A 216 2.99 19.07 -6.28
CA LEU A 216 3.54 17.99 -7.12
C LEU A 216 2.44 17.24 -7.86
N ASN A 217 1.33 16.90 -7.19
CA ASN A 217 0.19 16.27 -7.83
C ASN A 217 -0.37 17.14 -8.95
N ALA A 218 -0.63 18.43 -8.70
CA ALA A 218 -1.14 19.34 -9.72
C ALA A 218 -0.22 19.41 -10.96
N TYR A 219 1.10 19.49 -10.72
CA TYR A 219 2.09 19.49 -11.79
C TYR A 219 2.07 18.20 -12.63
N TYR A 220 2.17 17.04 -11.98
CA TYR A 220 2.22 15.76 -12.71
C TYR A 220 0.89 15.38 -13.36
N GLN A 221 -0.24 15.67 -12.73
CA GLN A 221 -1.55 15.42 -13.34
C GLN A 221 -1.75 16.26 -14.61
N GLN A 222 -1.24 17.48 -14.65
CA GLN A 222 -1.25 18.30 -15.86
C GLN A 222 -0.37 17.71 -16.97
N LEU A 223 0.83 17.18 -16.63
CA LEU A 223 1.69 16.49 -17.60
C LEU A 223 1.07 15.20 -18.13
N LEU A 224 0.30 14.51 -17.29
CA LEU A 224 -0.33 13.22 -17.59
C LEU A 224 -1.75 13.38 -18.17
N LYS A 225 -2.18 14.61 -18.45
CA LYS A 225 -3.50 14.91 -19.00
C LYS A 225 -3.76 14.10 -20.27
N GLY A 226 -4.94 13.51 -20.36
CA GLY A 226 -5.33 12.64 -21.47
C GLY A 226 -4.93 11.17 -21.28
N THR A 227 -4.22 10.83 -20.20
CA THR A 227 -3.96 9.45 -19.78
C THR A 227 -4.80 9.09 -18.56
N VAL A 228 -4.92 7.80 -18.24
CA VAL A 228 -5.55 7.35 -16.98
C VAL A 228 -4.79 7.85 -15.74
N TRP A 229 -3.49 8.13 -15.87
CA TRP A 229 -2.61 8.49 -14.75
C TRP A 229 -2.88 9.87 -14.18
N GLN A 230 -3.58 10.76 -14.91
CA GLN A 230 -4.04 12.05 -14.37
C GLN A 230 -5.05 11.88 -13.21
N TYR A 231 -5.64 10.70 -13.06
CA TYR A 231 -6.61 10.38 -12.00
C TYR A 231 -5.98 9.66 -10.80
N TYR A 232 -4.66 9.68 -10.71
CA TYR A 232 -3.93 9.17 -9.56
C TYR A 232 -3.17 10.32 -8.90
N GLN A 233 -3.03 10.26 -7.58
CA GLN A 233 -2.37 11.28 -6.78
C GLN A 233 -1.47 10.65 -5.73
N LEU A 234 -0.30 11.23 -5.54
CA LEU A 234 0.58 10.95 -4.40
C LEU A 234 -0.13 11.43 -3.12
N ILE A 235 -0.24 10.54 -2.14
CA ILE A 235 -0.76 10.90 -0.82
C ILE A 235 0.38 11.41 0.05
N VAL A 236 1.49 10.67 0.08
CA VAL A 236 2.66 10.99 0.90
C VAL A 236 3.84 10.13 0.45
N THR A 237 5.04 10.69 0.57
CA THR A 237 6.30 9.94 0.54
C THR A 237 6.93 10.01 1.92
N GLN A 238 7.44 8.88 2.40
CA GLN A 238 8.17 8.76 3.66
C GLN A 238 9.58 8.25 3.40
N TRP A 239 10.56 8.88 4.04
CA TRP A 239 11.98 8.56 3.88
C TRP A 239 12.72 8.70 5.23
N PRO A 240 13.88 8.05 5.40
CA PRO A 240 14.72 8.28 6.56
C PRO A 240 15.38 9.66 6.46
N PHE A 241 15.15 10.53 7.45
CA PHE A 241 15.81 11.84 7.53
C PHE A 241 17.31 11.71 7.80
N GLN A 242 17.69 10.66 8.52
CA GLN A 242 19.08 10.29 8.80
C GLN A 242 19.36 8.93 8.16
N PRO A 243 19.50 8.87 6.82
CA PRO A 243 19.76 7.61 6.16
C PRO A 243 21.09 7.04 6.62
N GLY A 244 21.11 5.75 6.93
CA GLY A 244 22.33 5.05 7.32
C GLY A 244 22.08 3.99 8.39
N LEU A 245 22.77 2.87 8.26
CA LEU A 245 22.61 1.72 9.14
C LEU A 245 23.42 1.82 10.44
N ASP A 246 24.01 2.97 10.76
CA ASP A 246 24.88 3.12 11.93
C ASP A 246 24.08 3.19 13.24
N ASN A 247 22.87 3.77 13.18
CA ASN A 247 21.93 3.80 14.30
C ASN A 247 20.79 2.78 14.13
N PHE A 248 20.85 1.92 13.09
CA PHE A 248 19.81 0.93 12.87
C PHE A 248 19.90 -0.20 13.88
N VAL A 249 18.81 -0.46 14.60
CA VAL A 249 18.69 -1.59 15.53
C VAL A 249 17.43 -2.37 15.17
N LEU A 250 17.51 -3.68 15.06
CA LEU A 250 16.32 -4.50 14.86
C LEU A 250 15.39 -4.43 16.08
N MET A 251 14.06 -4.40 15.87
CA MET A 251 13.09 -4.41 16.97
C MET A 251 13.27 -5.60 17.92
N GLN A 252 13.65 -6.77 17.41
CA GLN A 252 13.93 -7.96 18.23
C GLN A 252 15.13 -7.79 19.17
N ASN A 253 16.02 -6.85 18.85
CA ASN A 253 17.18 -6.49 19.65
C ASN A 253 16.92 -5.24 20.51
N GLY A 254 15.65 -4.83 20.67
CA GLY A 254 15.26 -3.68 21.50
C GLY A 254 15.26 -2.33 20.78
N GLY A 255 15.35 -2.31 19.45
CA GLY A 255 15.24 -1.09 18.66
C GLY A 255 13.87 -0.41 18.78
N VAL A 256 13.85 0.93 18.72
CA VAL A 256 12.68 1.78 18.92
C VAL A 256 12.47 2.69 17.72
N TYR A 257 11.28 2.63 17.12
CA TYR A 257 10.85 3.54 16.06
C TYR A 257 10.56 4.95 16.63
N PRO A 258 10.87 6.04 15.91
CA PRO A 258 11.65 6.12 14.66
C PRO A 258 13.16 6.25 14.90
N ARG A 259 13.60 6.29 16.16
CA ARG A 259 14.97 6.61 16.56
C ARG A 259 15.99 5.66 15.95
N ASP A 260 15.72 4.36 16.00
CA ASP A 260 16.66 3.31 15.61
C ASP A 260 16.37 2.81 14.18
N SER A 261 15.73 3.64 13.34
CA SER A 261 15.28 3.31 11.98
C SER A 261 15.36 4.51 11.03
N GLY A 262 16.49 5.24 11.04
CA GLY A 262 16.76 6.33 10.11
C GLY A 262 15.97 7.62 10.34
N ALA A 263 15.33 7.77 11.51
CA ALA A 263 14.55 8.96 11.89
C ALA A 263 13.52 9.36 10.81
N ALA A 264 12.53 8.48 10.59
CA ALA A 264 11.51 8.62 9.55
C ALA A 264 10.88 10.03 9.47
N PHE A 265 10.72 10.55 8.25
CA PHE A 265 9.98 11.77 7.97
C PHE A 265 8.94 11.55 6.84
N PRO A 266 7.67 11.94 7.03
CA PRO A 266 7.06 12.25 8.33
C PRO A 266 7.09 11.03 9.26
N VAL A 267 7.01 11.21 10.57
CA VAL A 267 7.08 10.07 11.52
C VAL A 267 5.80 9.21 11.44
N ASN A 268 4.63 9.83 11.32
CA ASN A 268 3.32 9.19 11.41
C ASN A 268 2.39 9.70 10.31
N GLY A 269 1.25 9.03 10.10
CA GLY A 269 0.22 9.44 9.14
C GLY A 269 0.60 9.20 7.68
N ALA A 270 1.66 8.41 7.43
CA ALA A 270 2.13 8.07 6.09
C ALA A 270 1.41 6.83 5.57
N ILE A 271 0.11 6.94 5.27
CA ILE A 271 -0.79 5.81 4.96
C ILE A 271 -1.82 6.18 3.88
N ASN A 272 -2.46 5.18 3.26
CA ASN A 272 -3.52 5.41 2.28
C ASN A 272 -4.88 4.79 2.71
N THR A 273 -5.97 5.25 2.10
CA THR A 273 -7.36 4.87 2.40
C THR A 273 -7.79 3.51 1.84
N THR A 274 -6.89 2.77 1.19
CA THR A 274 -7.19 1.47 0.58
C THR A 274 -6.41 0.32 1.22
N MET A 275 -5.16 0.54 1.58
CA MET A 275 -4.22 -0.42 2.16
C MET A 275 -4.07 -0.23 3.68
N GLU A 276 -4.44 0.93 4.22
CA GLU A 276 -4.36 1.24 5.64
C GLU A 276 -5.63 1.97 6.17
N THR A 277 -6.76 1.87 5.46
CA THR A 277 -8.14 2.21 5.90
C THR A 277 -8.41 2.06 7.40
N TYR A 278 -8.00 0.95 8.02
CA TYR A 278 -8.30 0.65 9.43
C TYR A 278 -7.15 1.00 10.38
N LEU A 279 -6.12 1.68 9.89
CA LEU A 279 -4.90 2.08 10.60
C LEU A 279 -4.64 3.59 10.42
N GLN A 280 -5.64 4.38 10.04
CA GLN A 280 -5.41 5.80 9.75
C GLN A 280 -5.03 6.60 11.01
N THR A 281 -5.49 6.17 12.19
CA THR A 281 -5.17 6.78 13.49
C THR A 281 -4.11 5.97 14.24
N GLN A 282 -3.29 6.61 15.08
CA GLN A 282 -2.32 5.89 15.93
C GLN A 282 -2.99 4.90 16.88
N ASN A 283 -4.18 5.24 17.41
CA ASN A 283 -4.92 4.35 18.30
C ASN A 283 -5.37 3.08 17.57
N ASP A 284 -5.87 3.21 16.34
CA ASP A 284 -6.26 2.05 15.56
C ASP A 284 -5.05 1.21 15.12
N ALA A 285 -3.92 1.86 14.91
CA ALA A 285 -2.68 1.22 14.50
C ALA A 285 -1.83 0.70 15.67
N ALA A 286 -2.25 0.93 16.91
CA ALA A 286 -1.57 0.44 18.10
C ALA A 286 -1.50 -1.10 18.07
N GLY A 287 -0.28 -1.64 18.17
CA GLY A 287 -0.04 -3.08 18.08
C GLY A 287 -0.05 -3.67 16.67
N ALA A 288 -0.30 -2.87 15.63
CA ALA A 288 -0.26 -3.28 14.23
C ALA A 288 0.97 -2.75 13.47
N GLY A 289 1.98 -2.25 14.19
CA GLY A 289 3.14 -1.59 13.58
C GLY A 289 2.89 -0.12 13.23
N GLY A 290 1.88 0.50 13.83
CA GLY A 290 1.62 1.94 13.76
C GLY A 290 1.12 2.45 12.41
N ASN A 291 0.97 3.77 12.29
CA ASN A 291 0.27 4.40 11.16
C ASN A 291 1.22 5.10 10.18
N SER A 292 2.33 4.43 9.85
CA SER A 292 3.25 4.87 8.80
C SER A 292 3.90 3.71 8.07
N CYS A 293 4.37 3.96 6.86
CA CYS A 293 5.05 2.96 6.04
C CYS A 293 6.27 2.41 6.79
N MET A 294 7.18 3.28 7.23
CA MET A 294 8.41 2.91 7.91
C MET A 294 8.17 2.17 9.23
N GLU A 295 7.18 2.57 10.03
CA GLU A 295 6.88 1.86 11.28
C GLU A 295 6.32 0.45 11.01
N CYS A 296 5.37 0.33 10.08
CA CYS A 296 4.81 -0.97 9.68
C CYS A 296 5.90 -1.89 9.13
N HIS A 297 6.79 -1.34 8.31
CA HIS A 297 7.89 -2.08 7.70
C HIS A 297 9.04 -2.37 8.69
N TYR A 298 9.25 -1.54 9.71
CA TYR A 298 10.24 -1.77 10.76
C TYR A 298 9.86 -2.94 11.65
N GLY A 299 8.56 -3.12 11.92
CA GLY A 299 8.02 -4.36 12.50
C GLY A 299 8.30 -5.61 11.66
N ALA A 300 8.44 -5.45 10.34
CA ALA A 300 8.83 -6.48 9.39
C ALA A 300 10.36 -6.63 9.22
N GLY A 301 11.14 -5.81 9.92
CA GLY A 301 12.57 -5.58 9.67
C GLY A 301 13.49 -6.79 9.77
N GLN A 302 12.97 -7.93 10.24
CA GLN A 302 13.68 -9.23 10.21
C GLN A 302 14.11 -9.59 8.78
N SER A 303 13.37 -9.17 7.74
CA SER A 303 13.68 -9.48 6.33
C SER A 303 13.99 -8.23 5.47
N ASP A 304 14.86 -7.32 5.92
CA ASP A 304 15.14 -6.02 5.25
C ASP A 304 13.88 -5.21 4.94
N PHE A 305 12.99 -5.10 5.93
CA PHE A 305 11.73 -4.39 5.78
C PHE A 305 10.80 -5.00 4.71
N SER A 306 11.11 -6.19 4.16
CA SER A 306 10.32 -6.85 3.12
C SER A 306 9.41 -7.93 3.69
N TRP A 307 8.12 -7.61 3.86
CA TRP A 307 7.09 -8.56 4.27
C TRP A 307 7.01 -9.79 3.36
N GLY A 308 7.35 -9.66 2.08
CA GLY A 308 7.33 -10.74 1.09
C GLY A 308 8.22 -11.94 1.37
N LEU A 309 9.20 -11.78 2.27
CA LEU A 309 10.14 -12.83 2.65
C LEU A 309 9.83 -13.45 4.02
N ASN A 310 8.89 -12.88 4.79
CA ASN A 310 8.48 -13.45 6.06
C ASN A 310 7.73 -14.79 5.87
N ARG A 311 7.94 -15.75 6.78
CA ARG A 311 7.14 -16.99 6.78
C ARG A 311 5.67 -16.63 7.01
N ARG A 312 4.79 -17.07 6.10
CA ARG A 312 3.36 -16.68 6.05
C ARG A 312 3.14 -15.21 5.68
N ALA A 313 4.03 -14.64 4.86
CA ALA A 313 3.73 -13.41 4.12
C ALA A 313 2.35 -13.54 3.46
N HIS A 314 1.41 -12.74 3.95
CA HIS A 314 0.19 -12.39 3.28
C HIS A 314 0.53 -11.11 2.50
#